data_AF-A0A0C4E413-F1
#
_entry.id   AF-A0A0C4E413-F1
#
_cell.length_a   1.000
_cell.length_b   1.000
_cell.length_c   1.000
_cell.angle_alpha   90.00
_cell.angle_beta   90.00
_cell.angle_gamma   90.00
#
_symmetry.space_group_name_H-M   'P 1'
#
loop_
_entity.id
_entity.type
_entity.pdbx_description
1 polymer ?
#
loop_
_entity_poly.entity_id
_entity_poly.type
_entity_poly.pdbx_seq_one_letter_code
_entity_poly.pdbx_strand_id
1 'polypeptide(L)'
;MPPHITATQKLRILAVCEFLNDHQLPCNHSDVFRWAGVSKGSGWRILAEHRTQPSLADHPNYPDRRGRKKIFTDDDIQKMKRAVEEHQREGRVLRWEQLPAAAGIDKRASHETVRMAMKKVGVTGSPSGLKKAPS
;
A
#
# COMPACT_ATOMS: atom_id res chain seq x y z
N MET A 1 4.55 15.08 -22.88
CA MET A 1 4.12 13.67 -22.81
C MET A 1 5.33 12.82 -22.44
N PRO A 2 5.25 11.90 -21.47
CA PRO A 2 6.33 10.93 -21.28
C PRO A 2 6.52 10.12 -22.57
N PRO A 3 7.76 9.81 -22.99
CA PRO A 3 7.98 9.02 -24.20
C PRO A 3 7.25 7.68 -24.06
N HIS A 4 6.38 7.38 -25.02
CA HIS A 4 5.66 6.11 -25.06
C HIS A 4 6.68 5.00 -25.33
N ILE A 5 7.00 4.23 -24.29
CA ILE A 5 7.86 3.04 -24.41
C ILE A 5 7.07 1.99 -25.16
N THR A 6 7.63 1.47 -26.25
CA THR A 6 6.98 0.43 -27.04
C THR A 6 7.09 -0.93 -26.36
N ALA A 7 6.14 -1.83 -26.65
CA ALA A 7 6.17 -3.21 -26.16
C ALA A 7 7.47 -3.93 -26.58
N THR A 8 7.95 -3.66 -27.80
CA THR A 8 9.20 -4.22 -28.33
C THR A 8 10.42 -3.78 -27.52
N GLN A 9 10.52 -2.50 -27.16
CA GLN A 9 11.61 -2.01 -26.31
C GLN A 9 11.58 -2.66 -24.91
N LYS A 10 10.38 -2.85 -24.36
CA LYS A 10 10.18 -3.52 -23.09
C LYS A 10 10.67 -4.97 -23.13
N LEU A 11 10.25 -5.74 -24.14
CA LEU A 11 10.68 -7.14 -24.34
C LEU A 11 12.19 -7.27 -24.53
N ARG A 12 12.81 -6.37 -25.30
CA ARG A 12 14.26 -6.36 -25.51
C ARG A 12 15.04 -6.22 -24.19
N ILE A 13 14.61 -5.30 -23.32
CA ILE A 13 15.26 -5.11 -22.02
C ILE A 13 15.11 -6.36 -21.15
N LEU A 14 13.90 -6.91 -21.06
CA LEU A 14 13.61 -8.06 -20.21
C LEU A 14 14.40 -9.30 -20.65
N ALA A 15 14.32 -9.66 -21.94
CA ALA A 15 14.99 -10.84 -22.47
C ALA A 15 16.52 -10.78 -22.32
N VAL A 16 17.12 -9.61 -22.55
CA VAL A 16 18.58 -9.45 -22.40
C VAL A 16 18.99 -9.51 -20.92
N CYS A 17 18.24 -8.87 -20.03
CA CYS A 17 18.56 -8.91 -18.60
C CYS A 17 18.39 -10.33 -18.02
N GLU A 18 17.35 -11.05 -18.44
CA GLU A 18 17.11 -12.46 -18.07
C GLU A 18 18.25 -13.35 -18.57
N PHE A 19 18.59 -13.26 -19.86
CA PHE A 19 19.70 -14.02 -20.44
C PHE A 19 21.04 -13.74 -19.71
N LEU A 20 21.38 -12.47 -19.48
CA LEU A 20 22.63 -12.13 -18.80
C LEU A 20 22.65 -12.63 -17.35
N ASN A 21 21.50 -12.59 -16.66
CA ASN A 21 21.37 -13.09 -15.29
C ASN A 21 21.50 -14.61 -15.23
N ASP A 22 20.82 -15.34 -16.11
CA ASP A 22 20.84 -16.81 -16.17
C ASP A 22 22.24 -17.35 -16.49
N HIS A 23 22.99 -16.63 -17.33
CA HIS A 23 24.38 -16.97 -17.67
C HIS A 23 25.42 -16.36 -16.70
N GLN A 24 24.99 -15.67 -15.64
CA GLN A 24 25.85 -15.00 -14.66
C GLN A 24 26.89 -14.05 -15.29
N LEU A 25 26.53 -13.43 -16.40
CA LEU A 25 27.40 -12.51 -17.11
C LEU A 25 27.31 -11.11 -16.49
N PRO A 26 28.44 -10.41 -16.34
CA PRO A 26 28.41 -9.05 -15.83
C PRO A 26 27.62 -8.15 -16.78
N CYS A 27 26.57 -7.51 -16.28
CA CYS A 27 25.70 -6.65 -17.06
C CYS A 27 25.70 -5.20 -16.56
N ASN A 28 26.00 -4.27 -17.47
CA ASN A 28 25.73 -2.86 -17.22
C ASN A 28 24.33 -2.51 -17.73
N HIS A 29 23.35 -2.50 -16.82
CA HIS A 29 21.96 -2.15 -17.14
C HIS A 29 21.83 -0.81 -17.87
N SER A 30 22.72 0.15 -17.61
CA SER A 30 22.71 1.43 -18.33
C SER A 30 22.96 1.27 -19.84
N ASP A 31 23.82 0.33 -20.22
CA ASP A 31 24.16 0.07 -21.61
C ASP A 31 23.05 -0.72 -22.31
N VAL A 32 22.42 -1.67 -21.62
CA VAL A 32 21.23 -2.38 -22.10
C VAL A 32 20.09 -1.40 -22.39
N PHE A 33 19.83 -0.45 -21.49
CA PHE A 33 18.78 0.56 -21.70
C PHE A 33 19.11 1.47 -22.87
N ARG A 34 20.37 1.91 -22.99
CA ARG A 34 20.83 2.73 -24.11
C ARG A 34 20.68 1.99 -25.45
N TRP A 35 21.09 0.73 -25.51
CA TRP A 35 20.93 -0.13 -26.70
C TRP A 35 19.45 -0.31 -27.08
N ALA A 36 18.56 -0.45 -26.09
CA ALA A 36 17.12 -0.52 -26.30
C ALA A 36 16.45 0.84 -26.62
N GLY A 37 17.20 1.96 -26.60
CA GLY A 37 16.67 3.30 -26.83
C GLY A 37 15.76 3.81 -25.71
N VAL A 38 16.00 3.38 -24.47
CA VAL A 38 15.19 3.69 -23.29
C VAL A 38 16.02 4.48 -22.28
N SER A 39 15.44 5.52 -21.67
CA SER A 39 16.10 6.29 -20.63
C SER A 39 16.34 5.43 -19.38
N LYS A 40 17.37 5.74 -18.59
CA LYS A 40 17.69 4.97 -17.38
C LYS A 40 16.50 4.83 -16.42
N GLY A 41 15.78 5.93 -16.16
CA GLY A 41 14.62 5.92 -15.27
C GLY A 41 13.50 5.01 -15.78
N SER A 42 13.22 5.06 -17.09
CA SER A 42 12.24 4.18 -17.72
C SER A 42 12.68 2.72 -17.72
N GLY A 43 13.96 2.43 -17.97
CA GLY A 43 14.52 1.07 -17.95
C GLY A 43 14.40 0.43 -16.57
N TRP A 44 14.77 1.14 -15.51
CA TRP A 44 14.59 0.65 -14.14
C TRP A 44 13.12 0.44 -13.77
N ARG A 45 12.22 1.29 -14.25
CA ARG A 45 10.78 1.11 -14.04
C ARG A 45 10.25 -0.16 -14.72
N ILE A 46 10.69 -0.44 -15.94
CA ILE A 46 10.35 -1.68 -16.66
C ILE A 46 10.78 -2.91 -15.86
N LEU A 47 12.02 -2.94 -15.37
CA LEU A 47 12.51 -4.06 -14.56
C LEU A 47 11.75 -4.19 -13.24
N ALA A 48 11.45 -3.07 -12.58
CA ALA A 48 10.70 -3.06 -11.33
C ALA A 48 9.25 -3.55 -11.48
N GLU A 49 8.60 -3.30 -12.62
CA GLU A 49 7.26 -3.82 -12.93
C GLU A 49 7.23 -5.33 -13.16
N HIS A 50 8.36 -5.91 -13.61
CA HIS A 50 8.47 -7.33 -13.99
C HIS A 50 9.22 -8.19 -12.97
N ARG A 51 9.56 -7.61 -11.82
CA ARG A 51 10.18 -8.37 -10.73
C ARG A 51 9.20 -9.41 -10.17
N THR A 52 9.66 -10.64 -10.01
CA THR A 52 8.93 -11.69 -9.30
C THR A 52 9.06 -11.56 -7.79
N GLN A 53 10.15 -10.96 -7.31
CA GLN A 53 10.38 -10.72 -5.88
C GLN A 53 10.13 -9.25 -5.49
N PRO A 54 9.50 -8.99 -4.33
CA PRO A 54 9.35 -7.64 -3.81
C PRO A 54 10.73 -6.99 -3.61
N SER A 55 10.85 -5.67 -3.84
CA SER A 55 12.13 -5.01 -3.54
C SER A 55 12.37 -4.98 -2.03
N LEU A 56 13.62 -4.75 -1.65
CA LEU A 56 13.98 -4.45 -0.26
C LEU A 56 13.13 -3.32 0.36
N ALA A 57 12.63 -2.37 -0.44
CA ALA A 57 11.75 -1.31 0.05
C ALA A 57 10.33 -1.79 0.39
N ASP A 58 9.90 -2.91 -0.20
CA ASP A 58 8.60 -3.55 0.06
C ASP A 58 8.72 -4.71 1.07
N HIS A 59 9.93 -4.97 1.56
CA HIS A 59 10.18 -6.08 2.47
C HIS A 59 9.56 -5.77 3.85
N PRO A 60 8.84 -6.70 4.48
CA PRO A 60 8.13 -6.45 5.74
C PRO A 60 9.05 -5.99 6.89
N ASN A 61 10.32 -6.39 6.87
CA ASN A 61 11.33 -5.96 7.85
C ASN A 61 11.95 -4.58 7.57
N TYR A 62 11.71 -3.98 6.41
CA TYR A 62 12.18 -2.65 6.04
C TYR A 62 10.98 -1.74 5.78
N PRO A 63 10.26 -1.32 6.84
CA PRO A 63 9.11 -0.44 6.67
C PRO A 63 9.57 0.84 5.96
N ASP A 64 8.87 1.19 4.88
CA ASP A 64 9.11 2.44 4.17
C ASP A 64 9.07 3.60 5.18
N ARG A 65 10.24 4.21 5.39
CA ARG A 65 10.40 5.35 6.29
C ARG A 65 9.86 6.64 5.66
N ARG A 66 9.51 6.61 4.38
CA ARG A 66 8.93 7.74 3.66
C ARG A 66 7.43 7.75 3.87
N GLY A 67 6.94 8.79 4.55
CA GLY A 67 5.51 9.00 4.75
C GLY A 67 5.19 9.69 6.07
N ARG A 68 3.98 10.25 6.14
CA ARG A 68 3.44 10.81 7.38
C ARG A 68 3.16 9.66 8.34
N LYS A 69 3.65 9.77 9.58
CA LYS A 69 3.32 8.82 10.66
C LYS A 69 1.79 8.69 10.75
N LYS A 70 1.30 7.46 10.77
CA LYS A 70 -0.13 7.16 10.93
C LYS A 70 -0.59 7.70 12.28
N ILE A 71 -1.76 8.33 12.30
CA ILE A 71 -2.35 8.88 13.53
C ILE A 71 -2.75 7.72 14.47
N PHE A 72 -3.37 6.68 13.91
CA PHE A 72 -3.74 5.47 14.62
C PHE A 72 -2.75 4.34 14.32
N THR A 73 -2.33 3.65 15.38
CA THR A 73 -1.59 2.39 15.31
C THR A 73 -2.54 1.24 14.98
N ASP A 74 -2.01 0.06 14.64
CA ASP A 74 -2.87 -1.11 14.45
C ASP A 74 -3.59 -1.53 15.74
N ASP A 75 -2.98 -1.33 16.91
CA ASP A 75 -3.62 -1.54 18.22
C ASP A 75 -4.80 -0.59 18.45
N ASP A 76 -4.62 0.70 18.15
CA ASP A 76 -5.69 1.70 18.22
C ASP A 76 -6.89 1.29 17.34
N ILE A 77 -6.62 0.79 16.14
CA ILE A 77 -7.68 0.34 15.21
C ILE A 77 -8.43 -0.87 15.79
N GLN A 78 -7.74 -1.80 16.44
CA GLN A 78 -8.39 -2.94 17.10
C GLN A 78 -9.25 -2.51 18.30
N LYS A 79 -8.78 -1.56 19.11
CA LYS A 79 -9.56 -0.97 20.21
C LYS A 79 -10.82 -0.29 19.69
N MET A 80 -10.70 0.52 18.64
CA MET A 80 -11.85 1.13 17.98
C MET A 80 -12.83 0.10 17.41
N LYS A 81 -12.34 -1.00 16.82
CA LYS A 81 -13.21 -2.10 16.37
C LYS A 81 -14.03 -2.70 17.51
N ARG A 82 -13.41 -2.99 18.66
CA ARG A 82 -14.10 -3.52 19.84
C ARG A 82 -15.16 -2.54 20.36
N ALA A 83 -14.82 -1.26 20.44
CA ALA A 83 -15.77 -0.22 20.88
C ALA A 83 -17.00 -0.14 19.95
N VAL A 84 -16.82 -0.28 18.63
CA VAL A 84 -17.96 -0.37 17.69
C VAL A 84 -18.85 -1.58 18.00
N GLU A 85 -18.25 -2.76 18.19
CA GLU A 85 -19.00 -3.99 18.47
C GLU A 85 -19.78 -3.91 19.80
N GLU A 86 -19.20 -3.30 20.82
CA GLU A 86 -19.82 -3.07 22.12
C GLU A 86 -21.00 -2.09 22.03
N HIS A 87 -20.79 -0.92 21.42
CA HIS A 87 -21.85 0.08 21.24
C HIS A 87 -23.01 -0.41 20.36
N GLN A 88 -22.73 -1.29 19.39
CA GLN A 88 -23.78 -1.94 18.59
C GLN A 88 -24.66 -2.87 19.42
N ARG A 89 -24.07 -3.64 20.35
CA ARG A 89 -24.86 -4.49 21.27
C ARG A 89 -25.75 -3.66 22.18
N GLU A 90 -25.29 -2.49 22.59
CA GLU A 90 -26.04 -1.55 23.42
C GLU A 90 -27.09 -0.72 22.64
N GLY A 91 -27.17 -0.87 21.32
CA GLY A 91 -28.09 -0.09 20.46
C GLY A 91 -27.77 1.41 20.42
N ARG A 92 -26.54 1.81 20.77
CA ARG A 92 -26.13 3.22 20.86
C ARG A 92 -25.57 3.72 19.53
N VAL A 93 -25.95 4.94 19.17
CA VAL A 93 -25.46 5.62 17.97
C VAL A 93 -24.14 6.32 18.28
N LEU A 94 -23.05 5.84 17.69
CA LEU A 94 -21.73 6.47 17.81
C LEU A 94 -21.35 7.20 16.53
N ARG A 95 -20.82 8.42 16.65
CA ARG A 95 -20.23 9.17 15.53
C ARG A 95 -18.77 8.80 15.37
N TRP A 96 -18.25 8.86 14.14
CA TRP A 96 -16.85 8.53 13.86
C TRP A 96 -15.85 9.35 14.68
N GLU A 97 -16.12 10.62 14.93
CA GLU A 97 -15.25 11.52 15.69
C GLU A 97 -15.18 11.16 17.18
N GLN A 98 -16.20 10.47 17.69
CA GLN A 98 -16.31 10.04 19.08
C GLN A 98 -15.71 8.65 19.30
N LEU A 99 -15.48 7.90 18.22
CA LEU A 99 -14.98 6.53 18.30
C LEU A 99 -13.61 6.39 18.98
N PRO A 100 -12.62 7.26 18.72
CA PRO A 100 -11.36 7.19 19.46
C PRO A 100 -11.57 7.36 20.97
N ALA A 101 -12.38 8.33 21.39
CA ALA A 101 -12.67 8.57 22.80
C ALA A 101 -13.42 7.40 23.45
N ALA A 102 -14.42 6.84 22.75
CA ALA A 102 -15.14 5.65 23.21
C ALA A 102 -14.22 4.42 23.37
N ALA A 103 -13.18 4.32 22.54
CA ALA A 103 -12.16 3.27 22.63
C ALA A 103 -11.05 3.56 23.66
N GLY A 104 -11.16 4.65 24.43
CA GLY A 104 -10.14 5.06 25.41
C GLY A 104 -8.86 5.60 24.77
N ILE A 105 -8.92 6.11 23.54
CA ILE A 105 -7.78 6.61 22.79
C ILE A 105 -7.78 8.14 22.82
N ASP A 106 -6.76 8.72 23.45
CA ASP A 106 -6.55 10.17 23.52
C ASP A 106 -5.92 10.72 22.23
N LYS A 107 -6.57 10.49 21.09
CA LYS A 107 -6.15 10.98 19.78
C LYS A 107 -7.32 11.63 19.07
N ARG A 108 -7.17 12.92 18.77
CA ARG A 108 -8.13 13.67 17.97
C ARG A 108 -7.80 13.51 16.49
N ALA A 109 -8.79 13.07 15.71
CA ALA A 109 -8.68 12.94 14.27
C ALA A 109 -9.99 13.33 13.60
N SER A 110 -9.92 13.74 12.34
CA SER A 110 -11.13 14.04 11.57
C SER A 110 -11.97 12.78 11.32
N HIS A 111 -13.27 12.98 11.11
CA HIS A 111 -14.20 11.93 10.67
C HIS A 111 -13.62 11.02 9.58
N GLU A 112 -13.07 11.61 8.50
CA GLU A 112 -12.52 10.84 7.37
C GLU A 112 -11.28 10.02 7.76
N THR A 113 -10.45 10.54 8.67
CA THR A 113 -9.28 9.81 9.16
C THR A 113 -9.71 8.55 9.92
N VAL A 114 -10.71 8.66 10.79
CA VAL A 114 -11.23 7.52 11.55
C VAL A 114 -11.90 6.51 10.61
N ARG A 115 -12.74 6.98 9.68
CA ARG A 115 -13.40 6.12 8.68
C ARG A 115 -12.39 5.34 7.84
N MET A 116 -11.32 5.99 7.35
CA MET A 116 -10.28 5.34 6.56
C MET A 116 -9.48 4.31 7.38
N ALA A 117 -9.20 4.61 8.65
CA ALA A 117 -8.55 3.67 9.55
C ALA A 117 -9.41 2.42 9.79
N MET A 118 -10.73 2.61 9.97
CA MET A 118 -11.69 1.55 10.26
C MET A 118 -12.06 0.71 9.03
N LYS A 119 -12.00 1.30 7.83
CA LYS A 119 -12.13 0.57 6.56
C LYS A 119 -11.08 -0.55 6.42
N LYS A 120 -9.87 -0.36 6.98
CA LYS A 120 -8.78 -1.37 6.96
C LYS A 120 -9.18 -2.67 7.67
N VAL A 121 -10.07 -2.61 8.67
CA VAL A 121 -10.54 -3.76 9.44
C VAL A 121 -11.95 -4.20 9.05
N GLY A 122 -12.42 -3.80 7.87
CA GLY A 122 -13.71 -4.21 7.31
C GLY A 122 -14.93 -3.48 7.89
N VAL A 123 -14.72 -2.43 8.70
CA VAL A 123 -15.81 -1.65 9.29
C VAL A 123 -16.19 -0.53 8.31
N THR A 124 -17.29 -0.74 7.57
CA THR A 124 -17.73 0.16 6.48
C THR A 124 -19.15 0.69 6.67
N GLY A 125 -19.34 2.02 6.69
CA GLY A 125 -20.63 2.69 6.91
C GLY A 125 -20.55 3.67 8.09
N SER A 126 -21.63 4.30 8.53
CA SER A 126 -21.60 5.02 9.82
C SER A 126 -21.53 3.99 10.95
N PRO A 127 -20.84 4.22 12.10
CA PRO A 127 -20.87 3.29 13.24
C PRO A 127 -22.30 3.02 13.74
N SER A 128 -23.17 3.99 13.46
CA SER A 128 -24.63 4.04 13.63
C SER A 128 -25.44 3.14 12.68
N GLY A 129 -24.83 2.58 11.63
CA GLY A 129 -25.53 1.96 10.50
C GLY A 129 -24.68 0.97 9.70
N LEU A 130 -23.79 0.25 10.36
CA LEU A 130 -23.01 -0.81 9.73
C LEU A 130 -23.91 -2.03 9.50
N LYS A 131 -24.24 -2.30 8.23
CA LYS A 131 -24.79 -3.60 7.85
C LYS A 131 -23.67 -4.64 7.97
N LYS A 132 -23.91 -5.72 8.70
CA LYS A 132 -23.04 -6.90 8.75
C LYS A 132 -22.87 -7.41 7.32
N ALA A 133 -21.63 -7.50 6.81
CA ALA A 133 -21.38 -8.16 5.53
C ALA A 133 -21.81 -9.65 5.67
N PRO A 134 -22.53 -10.22 4.68
CA PRO A 134 -22.90 -11.64 4.73
C PRO A 134 -21.63 -12.48 4.72
N SER A 135 -21.61 -13.47 5.62
CA SER A 135 -20.56 -14.47 5.79
C SER A 135 -20.47 -15.41 4.60
#